data_AF-A0A0Q8AUK2-F1
#
_entry.id   AF-A0A0Q8AUK2-F1
#
_cell.length_a   1.000
_cell.length_b   1.000
_cell.length_c   1.000
_cell.angle_alpha   90.00
_cell.angle_beta   90.00
_cell.angle_gamma   90.00
#
_symmetry.space_group_name_H-M   'P 1'
#
loop_
_entity.id
_entity.type
_entity.pdbx_description
1 polymer ?
#
loop_
_entity_poly.entity_id
_entity_poly.type
_entity_poly.pdbx_seq_one_letter_code
_entity_poly.pdbx_strand_id
1 'polypeptide(L)'
;MVAYSFKAMFSPQIIAGSKLQTVRADRKRHARPGEPVQLYQGMRTRHCRKLVDPDPICTATRRIEIATTVLIDDMIATILIDGIPLRPAEIEAFACADGFGVDAVGDWRWKHTGWRGSARWNMGHFWMTNHGAGRFDGVLIEWRPA
;
A
#
# COMPACT_ATOMS: atom_id res chain seq x y z
N MET A 1 9.18 -19.13 -2.15
CA MET A 1 8.14 -18.30 -2.78
C MET A 1 7.41 -17.51 -1.71
N VAL A 2 7.05 -16.26 -1.94
CA VAL A 2 6.47 -15.36 -0.92
C VAL A 2 5.07 -14.96 -1.30
N ALA A 3 4.13 -15.10 -0.36
CA ALA A 3 2.75 -14.67 -0.52
C ALA A 3 2.47 -13.39 0.26
N TYR A 4 1.62 -12.55 -0.32
CA TYR A 4 1.09 -11.33 0.29
C TYR A 4 -0.43 -11.33 0.19
N SER A 5 -1.10 -11.18 1.34
CA SER A 5 -2.56 -11.04 1.40
C SER A 5 -2.97 -9.58 1.41
N PHE A 6 -4.02 -9.24 0.69
CA PHE A 6 -4.57 -7.90 0.59
C PHE A 6 -5.99 -7.82 1.16
N LYS A 7 -6.36 -6.62 1.64
CA LYS A 7 -7.76 -6.30 1.94
C LYS A 7 -8.57 -6.23 0.64
N ALA A 8 -9.85 -6.55 0.72
CA ALA A 8 -10.74 -6.70 -0.43
C ALA A 8 -10.76 -5.49 -1.39
N MET A 9 -10.68 -4.27 -0.83
CA MET A 9 -10.69 -3.01 -1.60
C MET A 9 -9.55 -2.88 -2.62
N PHE A 10 -8.44 -3.59 -2.42
CA PHE A 10 -7.29 -3.54 -3.33
C PHE A 10 -7.36 -4.61 -4.42
N SER A 11 -8.17 -5.65 -4.25
CA SER A 11 -8.21 -6.78 -5.18
C SER A 11 -8.51 -6.37 -6.62
N PRO A 12 -9.51 -5.51 -6.92
CA PRO A 12 -9.78 -5.09 -8.30
C PRO A 12 -8.58 -4.41 -8.97
N GLN A 13 -7.85 -3.58 -8.22
CA GLN A 13 -6.70 -2.83 -8.71
C GLN A 13 -5.49 -3.73 -8.98
N ILE A 14 -5.29 -4.75 -8.13
CA ILE A 14 -4.22 -5.74 -8.30
C ILE A 14 -4.51 -6.62 -9.53
N ILE A 15 -5.77 -7.08 -9.67
CA ILE A 15 -6.22 -7.87 -10.82
C ILE A 15 -6.06 -7.07 -12.12
N ALA A 16 -6.42 -5.79 -12.11
CA ALA A 16 -6.29 -4.89 -13.26
C ALA A 16 -4.85 -4.44 -13.54
N GLY A 17 -3.88 -4.76 -12.67
CA GLY A 17 -2.49 -4.36 -12.81
C GLY A 17 -2.20 -2.89 -12.52
N SER A 18 -3.16 -2.13 -11.96
CA SER A 18 -2.97 -0.72 -11.60
C SER A 18 -2.32 -0.53 -10.23
N LYS A 19 -2.42 -1.53 -9.33
CA LYS A 19 -1.68 -1.58 -8.06
C LYS A 19 -0.52 -2.58 -8.16
N LEU A 20 0.70 -2.07 -8.16
CA LEU A 20 1.94 -2.83 -8.38
C LEU A 20 2.93 -2.81 -7.20
N GLN A 21 2.49 -2.28 -6.05
CA GLN A 21 3.31 -2.20 -4.84
C GLN A 21 2.52 -2.49 -3.57
N THR A 22 3.23 -2.82 -2.49
CA THR A 22 2.68 -2.98 -1.14
C THR A 22 3.72 -2.66 -0.07
N VAL A 23 3.29 -1.99 0.99
CA VAL A 23 4.08 -1.84 2.22
C VAL A 23 3.77 -2.99 3.19
N ARG A 24 4.80 -3.53 3.84
CA ARG A 24 4.67 -4.61 4.84
C ARG A 24 5.59 -4.35 6.02
N ALA A 25 5.17 -4.80 7.21
CA ALA A 25 6.07 -4.87 8.35
C ALA A 25 7.20 -5.84 8.05
N ASP A 26 8.36 -5.59 8.65
CA ASP A 26 9.51 -6.47 8.48
C ASP A 26 9.21 -7.87 9.04
N ARG A 27 9.75 -8.88 8.38
CA ARG A 27 9.66 -10.29 8.79
C ARG A 27 10.87 -11.04 8.27
N LYS A 28 11.06 -12.26 8.78
CA LYS A 28 12.18 -13.15 8.43
C LYS A 28 12.49 -13.24 6.93
N ARG A 29 11.48 -13.15 6.05
CA ARG A 29 11.68 -13.18 4.60
C ARG A 29 10.63 -12.36 3.84
N HIS A 30 11.11 -11.47 2.98
CA HIS A 30 10.36 -10.88 1.87
C HIS A 30 10.78 -11.48 0.52
N ALA A 31 10.00 -11.20 -0.52
CA ALA A 31 10.41 -11.49 -1.89
C ALA A 31 11.68 -10.71 -2.22
N ARG A 32 12.51 -11.24 -3.12
CA ARG A 32 13.68 -10.53 -3.65
C ARG A 32 13.47 -10.21 -5.12
N PRO A 33 14.13 -9.19 -5.68
CA PRO A 33 14.09 -8.91 -7.11
C PRO A 33 14.34 -10.18 -7.94
N GLY A 34 13.50 -10.41 -8.95
CA GLY A 34 13.52 -11.61 -9.80
C GLY A 34 12.73 -12.81 -9.27
N GLU A 35 12.29 -12.81 -8.01
CA GLU A 35 11.44 -13.87 -7.47
C GLU A 35 9.96 -13.64 -7.81
N PRO A 36 9.17 -14.71 -8.09
CA PRO A 36 7.72 -14.60 -8.20
C PRO A 36 7.07 -14.26 -6.84
N VAL A 37 6.06 -13.39 -6.88
CA VAL A 37 5.23 -13.02 -5.73
C VAL A 37 3.80 -13.53 -5.89
N GLN A 38 3.31 -14.24 -4.87
CA GLN A 38 1.92 -14.69 -4.89
C GLN A 38 1.02 -13.66 -4.23
N LEU A 39 0.03 -13.17 -4.98
CA LEU A 39 -0.91 -12.15 -4.51
C LEU A 39 -2.25 -12.80 -4.20
N TYR A 40 -2.68 -12.67 -2.94
CA TYR A 40 -3.91 -13.30 -2.44
C TYR A 40 -4.84 -12.29 -1.77
N GLN A 41 -6.11 -12.66 -1.66
CA GLN A 41 -7.06 -12.04 -0.74
C GLN A 41 -7.54 -13.09 0.25
N GLY A 42 -7.75 -12.69 1.51
CA GLY A 42 -8.39 -13.55 2.51
C GLY A 42 -7.59 -14.80 2.87
N MET A 43 -6.25 -14.74 2.84
CA MET A 43 -5.41 -15.88 3.21
C MET A 43 -5.78 -16.41 4.60
N ARG A 44 -5.76 -17.74 4.75
CA ARG A 44 -6.15 -18.48 5.97
C ARG A 44 -7.64 -18.39 6.33
N THR A 45 -8.48 -17.99 5.38
CA THR A 45 -9.94 -18.05 5.51
C THR A 45 -10.53 -18.89 4.38
N ARG A 46 -11.81 -19.29 4.52
CA ARG A 46 -12.56 -19.96 3.43
C ARG A 46 -12.71 -19.11 2.16
N HIS A 47 -12.47 -17.79 2.26
CA HIS A 47 -12.55 -16.84 1.16
C HIS A 47 -11.18 -16.58 0.50
N CYS A 48 -10.19 -17.44 0.79
CA CYS A 48 -8.86 -17.34 0.19
C CYS A 48 -8.93 -17.51 -1.33
N ARG A 49 -8.41 -16.53 -2.07
CA ARG A 49 -8.29 -16.61 -3.54
C ARG A 49 -7.02 -15.94 -4.03
N LYS A 50 -6.39 -16.55 -5.04
CA LYS A 50 -5.28 -15.95 -5.79
C LYS A 50 -5.84 -14.82 -6.65
N LEU A 51 -5.12 -13.70 -6.73
CA LEU A 51 -5.56 -12.50 -7.44
C LEU A 51 -5.02 -12.42 -8.86
N VAL A 52 -3.81 -12.91 -9.11
CA VAL A 52 -3.15 -12.82 -10.42
C VAL A 52 -2.52 -14.16 -10.74
N ASP A 53 -2.67 -14.59 -11.99
CA ASP A 53 -1.99 -15.78 -12.53
C ASP A 53 -1.62 -15.49 -14.00
N PRO A 54 -0.34 -15.63 -14.41
CA PRO A 54 0.83 -16.09 -13.64
C PRO A 54 1.25 -15.16 -12.48
N ASP A 55 2.06 -15.68 -11.55
CA ASP A 55 2.59 -14.89 -10.42
C ASP A 55 3.49 -13.74 -10.92
N PRO A 56 3.21 -12.48 -10.54
CA PRO A 56 4.06 -11.33 -10.90
C PRO A 56 5.50 -11.47 -10.39
N ILE A 57 6.43 -10.77 -11.03
CA ILE A 57 7.85 -10.80 -10.65
C ILE A 57 8.18 -9.60 -9.77
N CYS A 58 8.74 -9.86 -8.59
CA CYS A 58 9.27 -8.82 -7.71
C CYS A 58 10.36 -8.03 -8.45
N THR A 59 10.24 -6.72 -8.47
CA THR A 59 11.21 -5.82 -9.11
C THR A 59 12.10 -5.14 -8.08
N ALA A 60 11.55 -4.82 -6.91
CA ALA A 60 12.29 -4.16 -5.85
C ALA A 60 11.77 -4.53 -4.45
N THR A 61 12.68 -4.42 -3.48
CA THR A 61 12.38 -4.59 -2.05
C THR A 61 13.20 -3.55 -1.32
N ARG A 62 12.55 -2.47 -0.88
CA ARG A 62 13.18 -1.26 -0.36
C ARG A 62 12.78 -1.01 1.09
N ARG A 63 13.64 -0.37 1.87
CA ARG A 63 13.25 0.07 3.21
C ARG A 63 12.28 1.23 3.09
N ILE A 64 11.23 1.23 3.89
CA ILE A 64 10.27 2.33 3.92
C ILE A 64 9.93 2.69 5.36
N GLU A 65 9.87 4.00 5.60
CA GLU A 65 9.41 4.58 6.85
C GLU A 65 8.19 5.45 6.55
N ILE A 66 7.12 5.29 7.33
CA ILE A 66 5.92 6.11 7.22
C ILE A 66 5.64 6.71 8.59
N ALA A 67 5.57 8.03 8.68
CA ALA A 67 5.16 8.72 9.89
C ALA A 67 3.72 9.21 9.74
N THR A 68 2.88 8.87 10.71
CA THR A 68 1.50 9.36 10.81
C THR A 68 1.33 10.28 12.01
N THR A 69 0.47 11.29 11.88
CA THR A 69 0.16 12.24 12.96
C THR A 69 -1.26 12.75 12.86
N VAL A 70 -1.87 13.09 14.00
CA VAL A 70 -3.18 13.76 14.06
C VAL A 70 -3.07 15.28 13.95
N LEU A 71 -1.85 15.83 13.92
CA LEU A 71 -1.60 17.27 13.88
C LEU A 71 -1.76 17.89 12.48
N ILE A 72 -1.97 17.07 11.45
CA ILE A 72 -2.20 17.51 10.07
C ILE A 72 -3.38 16.75 9.48
N ASP A 73 -4.13 17.41 8.59
CA ASP A 73 -5.35 16.87 7.99
C ASP A 73 -5.16 15.54 7.24
N ASP A 74 -4.08 15.42 6.47
CA ASP A 74 -3.80 14.25 5.62
C ASP A 74 -3.29 13.03 6.39
N MET A 75 -2.95 13.21 7.67
CA MET A 75 -2.43 12.21 8.61
C MET A 75 -1.11 11.52 8.23
N ILE A 76 -0.74 11.37 6.96
CA ILE A 76 0.61 10.95 6.55
C ILE A 76 1.54 12.16 6.63
N ALA A 77 2.42 12.23 7.62
CA ALA A 77 3.38 13.34 7.77
C ALA A 77 4.54 13.21 6.77
N THR A 78 5.20 12.05 6.75
CA THR A 78 6.35 11.79 5.89
C THR A 78 6.34 10.34 5.39
N ILE A 79 6.91 10.15 4.21
CA ILE A 79 7.30 8.83 3.70
C ILE A 79 8.78 8.94 3.30
N LEU A 80 9.61 8.03 3.80
CA LEU A 80 11.00 7.89 3.39
C LEU A 80 11.18 6.54 2.73
N ILE A 81 11.81 6.50 1.56
CA ILE A 81 12.20 5.26 0.88
C ILE A 81 13.71 5.21 0.83
N ASP A 82 14.31 4.16 1.39
CA ASP A 82 15.76 4.01 1.56
C ASP A 82 16.41 5.26 2.20
N GLY A 83 15.71 5.90 3.15
CA GLY A 83 16.15 7.10 3.86
C GLY A 83 15.93 8.42 3.09
N ILE A 84 15.41 8.37 1.87
CA ILE A 84 15.15 9.56 1.05
C ILE A 84 13.70 10.00 1.24
N PRO A 85 13.43 11.23 1.75
CA PRO A 85 12.07 11.70 1.95
C PRO A 85 11.38 12.03 0.62
N LEU A 86 10.13 11.60 0.50
CA LEU A 86 9.25 11.98 -0.60
C LEU A 86 8.69 13.39 -0.39
N ARG A 87 8.61 14.17 -1.46
CA ARG A 87 7.92 15.47 -1.52
C ARG A 87 6.40 15.27 -1.47
N PRO A 88 5.61 16.30 -1.13
CA PRO A 88 4.15 16.16 -1.03
C PRO A 88 3.46 15.56 -2.26
N ALA A 89 3.85 15.98 -3.47
CA ALA A 89 3.31 15.42 -4.71
C ALA A 89 3.71 13.95 -4.94
N GLU A 90 4.90 13.56 -4.46
CA GLU A 90 5.38 12.17 -4.54
C GLU A 90 4.67 11.28 -3.52
N ILE A 91 4.30 11.81 -2.34
CA ILE A 91 3.47 11.10 -1.37
C ILE A 91 2.08 10.83 -1.96
N GLU A 92 1.48 11.81 -2.65
CA GLU A 92 0.20 11.62 -3.34
C GLU A 92 0.31 10.53 -4.42
N ALA A 93 1.32 10.62 -5.28
CA ALA A 93 1.57 9.60 -6.30
C ALA A 93 1.83 8.22 -5.69
N PHE A 94 2.59 8.15 -4.58
CA PHE A 94 2.83 6.92 -3.84
C PHE A 94 1.54 6.32 -3.31
N ALA A 95 0.67 7.12 -2.70
CA ALA A 95 -0.61 6.67 -2.17
C ALA A 95 -1.52 6.15 -3.29
N CYS A 96 -1.55 6.82 -4.44
CA CYS A 96 -2.23 6.31 -5.64
C CYS A 96 -1.69 4.95 -6.08
N ALA A 97 -0.36 4.81 -6.21
CA ALA A 97 0.29 3.55 -6.62
C ALA A 97 0.09 2.43 -5.59
N ASP A 98 0.00 2.77 -4.29
CA ASP A 98 -0.36 1.84 -3.23
C ASP A 98 -1.89 1.60 -3.13
N GLY A 99 -2.66 2.09 -4.10
CA GLY A 99 -4.06 1.75 -4.33
C GLY A 99 -5.08 2.53 -3.49
N PHE A 100 -4.68 3.69 -2.95
CA PHE A 100 -5.55 4.60 -2.20
C PHE A 100 -6.14 5.72 -3.06
N GLY A 101 -5.90 5.70 -4.38
CA GLY A 101 -6.46 6.67 -5.31
C GLY A 101 -7.96 6.84 -5.15
N VAL A 102 -8.44 8.09 -5.16
CA VAL A 102 -9.85 8.43 -4.99
C VAL A 102 -10.73 7.71 -6.01
N ASP A 103 -10.28 7.61 -7.26
CA ASP A 103 -11.02 6.90 -8.32
C ASP A 103 -11.12 5.39 -8.08
N ALA A 104 -10.19 4.82 -7.30
CA ALA A 104 -10.09 3.38 -7.09
C ALA A 104 -10.82 2.88 -5.84
N VAL A 105 -10.85 3.68 -4.77
CA VAL A 105 -11.48 3.30 -3.48
C VAL A 105 -12.55 4.29 -2.99
N GLY A 106 -12.84 5.32 -3.79
CA GLY A 106 -13.71 6.44 -3.45
C GLY A 106 -13.01 7.50 -2.60
N ASP A 107 -13.63 8.69 -2.53
CA ASP A 107 -13.18 9.77 -1.66
C ASP A 107 -13.63 9.51 -0.22
N TRP A 108 -12.72 9.08 0.65
CA TRP A 108 -13.07 8.80 2.04
C TRP A 108 -13.22 10.10 2.84
N ARG A 109 -12.42 11.13 2.53
CA ARG A 109 -12.53 12.42 3.23
C ARG A 109 -13.91 13.03 3.00
N TRP A 110 -14.41 12.98 1.77
CA TRP A 110 -15.76 13.43 1.44
C TRP A 110 -16.80 12.69 2.25
N LYS A 111 -16.72 11.35 2.31
CA LYS A 111 -17.65 10.52 3.09
C LYS A 111 -17.63 10.82 4.58
N HIS A 112 -16.47 11.20 5.13
CA HIS A 112 -16.29 11.46 6.55
C HIS A 112 -16.56 12.91 6.97
N THR A 113 -16.34 13.87 6.07
CA THR A 113 -16.26 15.29 6.44
C THR A 113 -17.01 16.24 5.50
N GLY A 114 -17.44 15.77 4.33
CA GLY A 114 -18.02 16.63 3.28
C GLY A 114 -17.00 17.47 2.50
N TRP A 115 -15.71 17.30 2.76
CA TRP A 115 -14.64 17.99 2.03
C TRP A 115 -13.93 17.04 1.07
N ARG A 116 -13.55 17.54 -0.11
CA ARG A 116 -12.81 16.75 -1.11
C ARG A 116 -11.48 16.25 -0.54
N GLY A 117 -11.24 14.96 -0.69
CA GLY A 117 -10.02 14.27 -0.27
C GLY A 117 -9.01 14.04 -1.38
N SER A 118 -8.00 13.26 -1.02
CA SER A 118 -6.85 12.88 -1.85
C SER A 118 -6.48 11.43 -1.57
N ALA A 119 -5.59 10.86 -2.38
CA ALA A 119 -5.05 9.53 -2.12
C ALA A 119 -4.23 9.50 -0.84
N ARG A 120 -3.44 10.56 -0.58
CA ARG A 120 -2.71 10.72 0.68
C ARG A 120 -3.66 10.72 1.87
N TRP A 121 -4.80 11.39 1.79
CA TRP A 121 -5.79 11.40 2.87
C TRP A 121 -6.39 10.00 3.09
N ASN A 122 -6.80 9.32 2.01
CA ASN A 122 -7.32 7.95 2.09
C ASN A 122 -6.30 7.00 2.75
N MET A 123 -5.04 7.10 2.34
CA MET A 123 -3.94 6.35 2.93
C MET A 123 -3.74 6.73 4.40
N GLY A 124 -3.73 8.01 4.73
CA GLY A 124 -3.58 8.51 6.09
C GLY A 124 -4.65 7.98 7.04
N HIS A 125 -5.92 8.06 6.62
CA HIS A 125 -7.04 7.52 7.39
C HIS A 125 -6.89 6.01 7.59
N PHE A 126 -6.54 5.28 6.53
CA PHE A 126 -6.29 3.85 6.62
C PHE A 126 -5.18 3.50 7.61
N TRP A 127 -4.03 4.17 7.49
CA TRP A 127 -2.86 3.92 8.32
C TRP A 127 -3.14 4.29 9.77
N MET A 128 -3.75 5.43 10.05
CA MET A 128 -4.17 5.84 11.39
C MET A 128 -5.10 4.80 12.02
N THR A 129 -6.07 4.28 11.25
CA THR A 129 -7.03 3.28 11.74
C THR A 129 -6.37 1.92 12.06
N ASN A 130 -5.37 1.50 11.28
CA ASN A 130 -4.77 0.15 11.42
C ASN A 130 -3.48 0.13 12.24
N HIS A 131 -2.79 1.27 12.39
CA HIS A 131 -1.47 1.37 13.04
C HIS A 131 -1.39 2.48 14.11
N GLY A 132 -2.34 3.40 14.17
CA GLY A 132 -2.28 4.57 15.06
C GLY A 132 -1.34 5.68 14.56
N ALA A 133 -1.13 6.67 15.43
CA ALA A 133 -0.17 7.76 15.20
C ALA A 133 1.24 7.30 15.57
N GLY A 134 2.25 7.74 14.82
CA GLY A 134 3.66 7.46 15.09
C GLY A 134 4.42 7.02 13.85
N ARG A 135 5.60 6.44 14.09
CA ARG A 135 6.48 5.93 13.04
C ARG A 135 6.21 4.45 12.80
N PHE A 136 6.13 4.07 11.53
CA PHE A 136 6.14 2.70 11.06
C PHE A 136 7.40 2.46 10.24
N ASP A 137 8.15 1.41 10.58
CA ASP A 137 9.29 0.92 9.83
C ASP A 137 8.93 -0.41 9.15
N GLY A 138 9.24 -0.52 7.86
CA GLY A 138 8.95 -1.74 7.11
C GLY A 138 9.63 -1.81 5.77
N VAL A 139 8.99 -2.58 4.88
CA VAL A 139 9.52 -2.93 3.57
C VAL A 139 8.48 -2.61 2.51
N LEU A 140 8.89 -1.84 1.50
CA LEU A 140 8.16 -1.62 0.27
C LEU A 140 8.53 -2.73 -0.72
N ILE A 141 7.53 -3.45 -1.21
CA ILE A 141 7.69 -4.47 -2.24
C ILE A 141 6.99 -4.01 -3.50
N GLU A 142 7.71 -4.05 -4.60
CA GLU A 142 7.22 -3.68 -5.93
C GLU A 142 7.33 -4.88 -6.85
N TRP A 143 6.41 -4.98 -7.80
CA TRP A 143 6.39 -6.05 -8.79
C TRP A 143 5.95 -5.54 -10.15
N ARG A 144 6.16 -6.37 -11.17
CA ARG A 144 5.61 -6.20 -12.51
C ARG A 144 4.86 -7.45 -12.93
N PRO A 145 3.85 -7.33 -13.81
CA PRO A 145 3.26 -8.50 -14.48
C PRO A 145 4.35 -9.41 -15.06
N ALA A 146 4.11 -10.73 -15.04
CA ALA A 146 5.07 -11.73 -15.52
C ALA A 146 5.25 -11.68 -17.04
#